data_AF-A0A8T4T6H1-F1
#
_entry.id   AF-A0A8T4T6H1-F1
#
_cell.length_a   1.000
_cell.length_b   1.000
_cell.length_c   1.000
_cell.angle_alpha   90.00
_cell.angle_beta   90.00
_cell.angle_gamma   90.00
#
_symmetry.space_group_name_H-M   'P 1'
#
loop_
_entity.id
_entity.type
_entity.pdbx_description
1 polymer ?
#
loop_
_entity_poly.entity_id
_entity_poly.type
_entity_poly.pdbx_seq_one_letter_code
_entity_poly.pdbx_strand_id
1 'polypeptide(L)' 'MVKPMKRRLAAHEEFEIMKLVLDKFLWIGTFLMGFGIYSALAYDVVDGAWYVGTGALVMVLFAWFIVKEFELVR' A
#
# COMPACT_ATOMS: atom_id res chain seq x y z
N MET A 1 -35.01 17.34 10.04
CA MET A 1 -33.95 16.51 9.41
C MET A 1 -32.80 16.40 10.39
N VAL A 2 -32.58 15.22 10.98
CA VAL A 2 -31.43 14.98 11.87
C VAL A 2 -30.19 14.84 10.99
N LYS A 3 -29.24 15.76 11.14
CA LYS A 3 -27.94 15.67 10.46
C LYS A 3 -27.22 14.44 11.01
N PRO A 4 -26.86 13.43 10.21
CA PRO A 4 -26.20 12.25 10.73
C PRO A 4 -24.86 12.68 11.36
N MET A 5 -24.74 12.46 12.67
CA MET A 5 -23.53 12.74 13.42
C MET A 5 -22.42 11.86 12.82
N LYS A 6 -21.39 12.48 12.23
CA LYS A 6 -20.23 11.74 11.70
C LYS A 6 -19.63 10.94 12.85
N ARG A 7 -19.77 9.62 12.81
CA ARG A 7 -19.17 8.72 13.80
C ARG A 7 -17.65 8.90 13.69
N ARG A 8 -17.04 9.45 14.74
CA ARG A 8 -15.59 9.42 14.90
C ARG A 8 -15.27 8.07 15.52
N LEU A 9 -14.38 7.32 14.87
CA LEU A 9 -13.88 6.06 15.38
C LEU A 9 -13.03 6.35 16.62
N ALA A 10 -12.99 5.43 17.56
CA ALA A 10 -12.03 5.52 18.65
C ALA A 10 -10.62 5.31 18.08
N ALA A 11 -9.59 5.96 18.66
CA ALA A 11 -8.21 5.89 18.16
C ALA A 11 -7.68 4.45 17.96
N HIS A 12 -8.18 3.48 18.74
CA HIS A 12 -7.84 2.07 18.57
C HIS A 12 -8.43 1.46 17.29
N GLU A 13 -9.65 1.84 16.91
CA GLU A 13 -10.30 1.37 15.69
C GLU A 13 -9.64 1.97 14.45
N GLU A 14 -9.20 3.24 14.53
CA GLU A 14 -8.43 3.90 13.46
C GLU A 14 -7.09 3.19 13.20
N PHE A 15 -6.41 2.75 14.27
CA PHE A 15 -5.18 1.96 14.16
C PHE A 15 -5.41 0.58 13.51
N GLU A 16 -6.48 -0.13 13.88
CA GLU A 16 -6.84 -1.41 13.26
C GLU A 16 -7.14 -1.25 11.76
N ILE A 17 -7.88 -0.20 11.39
CA ILE A 17 -8.17 0.10 9.99
C ILE A 17 -6.89 0.40 9.22
N MET A 18 -5.97 1.19 9.79
CA MET A 18 -4.69 1.50 9.15
C MET A 18 -3.87 0.22 8.88
N LYS A 19 -3.85 -0.74 9.81
CA LYS A 19 -3.18 -2.04 9.59
C LYS A 19 -3.83 -2.85 8.46
N LEU A 20 -5.16 -2.90 8.41
CA LEU A 20 -5.89 -3.57 7.33
C LEU A 20 -5.65 -2.92 5.97
N VAL A 21 -5.53 -1.60 5.94
CA VAL A 21 -5.22 -0.84 4.73
C VAL A 21 -3.78 -1.09 4.28
N LEU A 22 -2.82 -1.09 5.20
CA LEU A 22 -1.41 -1.44 4.93
C LEU A 22 -1.31 -2.82 4.28
N ASP A 23 -2.00 -3.83 4.83
CA ASP A 23 -1.97 -5.20 4.29
C ASP A 23 -2.47 -5.23 2.83
N LYS A 24 -3.61 -4.59 2.56
CA LYS A 24 -4.15 -4.51 1.18
C LYS A 24 -3.20 -3.83 0.20
N PHE A 25 -2.49 -2.78 0.61
CA PHE A 25 -1.50 -2.11 -0.24
C PHE A 25 -0.23 -2.95 -0.43
N LEU A 26 0.19 -3.68 0.61
CA LEU A 26 1.32 -4.61 0.52
C LEU A 26 1.06 -5.71 -0.53
N TRP A 27 -0.18 -6.21 -0.61
CA TRP A 27 -0.60 -7.17 -1.62
C TRP A 27 -0.46 -6.64 -3.05
N ILE A 28 -0.75 -5.35 -3.29
CA ILE A 28 -0.58 -4.72 -4.60
C ILE A 28 0.90 -4.68 -4.99
N GLY A 29 1.77 -4.23 -4.09
CA GLY A 29 3.22 -4.22 -4.33
C GLY A 29 3.78 -5.62 -4.58
N THR A 30 3.34 -6.59 -3.79
CA THR A 30 3.72 -8.00 -3.92
C THR A 30 3.31 -8.57 -5.28
N PHE A 31 2.08 -8.30 -5.72
CA PHE A 31 1.61 -8.74 -7.04
C PHE A 31 2.45 -8.14 -8.17
N LEU A 32 2.77 -6.85 -8.07
CA LEU A 32 3.54 -6.13 -9.08
C LEU A 32 4.99 -6.64 -9.16
N MET A 33 5.60 -6.96 -8.01
CA MET A 33 6.92 -7.59 -7.96
C MET A 33 6.88 -9.02 -8.51
N GLY A 34 5.89 -9.83 -8.13
CA GLY A 34 5.71 -11.19 -8.66
C GLY A 34 5.51 -11.20 -10.18
N PHE A 35 4.73 -10.24 -10.69
CA PHE A 35 4.55 -10.05 -12.13
C PHE A 35 5.86 -9.63 -12.80
N GLY A 36 6.62 -8.71 -12.22
CA GLY A 36 7.92 -8.31 -12.77
C GLY A 36 8.93 -9.46 -12.84
N ILE A 37 8.96 -10.32 -11.82
CA ILE A 37 9.77 -11.54 -11.84
C ILE A 37 9.29 -12.48 -12.95
N TYR A 38 7.98 -12.69 -13.08
CA TYR A 38 7.43 -13.49 -14.16
C TYR A 38 7.80 -12.93 -15.55
N SER A 39 7.68 -11.62 -15.75
CA SER A 39 8.05 -10.96 -17.01
C SER A 39 9.55 -11.08 -17.31
N ALA A 40 10.41 -11.02 -16.30
CA ALA A 40 11.85 -11.24 -16.45
C ALA A 40 12.17 -12.66 -16.93
N LEU A 41 11.39 -13.65 -16.49
CA LEU A 41 11.59 -15.06 -16.86
C LEU A 41 10.95 -15.43 -18.21
N ALA A 42 9.81 -14.81 -18.54
CA ALA A 42 9.01 -15.18 -19.71
C ALA A 42 9.34 -14.38 -20.98
N TYR A 43 9.83 -13.14 -20.85
CA TYR A 43 10.01 -12.23 -21.99
C TYR A 43 11.41 -11.65 -22.04
N ASP A 44 11.72 -10.69 -21.16
CA ASP A 44 13.00 -9.99 -21.15
C ASP A 44 13.32 -9.47 -19.74
N VAL A 45 14.61 -9.54 -19.37
CA VAL A 45 15.08 -9.16 -18.04
C VAL A 45 14.97 -7.64 -17.82
N VAL A 46 15.13 -6.82 -18.85
CA VAL A 46 15.01 -5.35 -18.77
C VAL A 46 13.57 -4.94 -18.49
N ASP A 47 12.61 -5.55 -19.19
CA ASP A 47 11.17 -5.28 -18.95
C ASP A 47 10.77 -5.75 -17.55
N GLY A 48 11.21 -6.94 -17.13
CA GLY A 48 10.98 -7.44 -15.78
C GLY A 48 11.60 -6.54 -14.69
N ALA A 49 12.81 -6.03 -14.92
CA ALA A 49 13.46 -5.08 -14.01
C ALA A 49 12.68 -3.77 -13.86
N TRP A 50 12.05 -3.27 -14.93
CA TRP A 50 11.16 -2.11 -14.87
C TRP A 50 9.93 -2.36 -14.01
N TYR A 51 9.28 -3.52 -14.15
CA TYR A 51 8.13 -3.88 -13.33
C TYR A 51 8.52 -4.04 -11.85
N VAL A 52 9.63 -4.73 -11.55
CA VAL A 52 10.13 -4.87 -10.18
C VAL A 52 10.49 -3.51 -9.58
N GLY A 53 11.19 -2.66 -10.33
CA GLY A 53 11.56 -1.31 -9.89
C GLY A 53 10.34 -0.43 -9.61
N THR A 54 9.32 -0.53 -10.46
CA THR A 54 8.03 0.16 -10.26
C THR A 54 7.32 -0.36 -9.01
N GLY A 55 7.32 -1.67 -8.79
CA GLY A 55 6.71 -2.30 -7.60
C GLY A 55 7.39 -1.83 -6.32
N ALA A 56 8.72 -1.81 -6.30
CA ALA A 56 9.51 -1.28 -5.20
C ALA A 56 9.21 0.20 -4.94
N LEU A 57 9.16 1.03 -5.99
CA LEU A 57 8.82 2.46 -5.88
C LEU A 57 7.44 2.66 -5.25
N VAL A 58 6.43 1.92 -5.72
CA VAL A 58 5.06 1.97 -5.19
C VAL A 58 5.04 1.60 -3.71
N MET A 59 5.74 0.55 -3.30
CA MET A 59 5.84 0.15 -1.89
C MET A 59 6.47 1.23 -1.02
N VAL A 60 7.54 1.88 -1.49
CA VAL A 60 8.20 2.97 -0.76
C VAL A 60 7.26 4.18 -0.61
N LEU A 61 6.54 4.55 -1.68
CA LEU A 61 5.57 5.65 -1.63
C LEU A 61 4.44 5.36 -0.63
N PHE A 62 3.90 4.14 -0.60
CA PHE A 62 2.88 3.75 0.36
C PHE A 62 3.41 3.71 1.80
N ALA A 63 4.61 3.18 2.02
CA ALA A 63 5.24 3.21 3.33
C ALA A 63 5.41 4.64 3.82
N TRP A 64 5.86 5.56 2.96
CA TRP A 64 5.98 6.98 3.29
C TRP A 64 4.64 7.63 3.64
N PHE A 65 3.59 7.36 2.84
CA PHE A 65 2.24 7.86 3.11
C PHE A 65 1.72 7.36 4.46
N ILE A 66 1.93 6.09 4.79
CA ILE A 66 1.49 5.50 6.05
C ILE A 66 2.24 6.07 7.25
N VAL A 67 3.56 6.25 7.16
CA VAL A 67 4.34 6.89 8.24
C VAL A 67 3.85 8.31 8.49
N LYS A 68 3.59 9.06 7.41
CA LYS A 68 3.03 10.42 7.49
C LYS A 68 1.68 10.46 8.18
N GLU A 69 0.77 9.57 7.83
CA GLU A 69 -0.56 9.49 8.46
C GLU A 69 -0.45 9.01 9.91
N PHE A 70 0.44 8.06 10.22
CA PHE A 70 0.63 7.58 11.58
C PHE A 70 1.20 8.66 12.51
N GLU A 71 2.15 9.47 12.03
CA GLU A 71 2.66 10.64 12.75
C GLU A 71 1.59 11.72 12.97
N LEU A 72 0.58 11.80 12.09
CA LEU A 72 -0.51 12.76 12.20
C LEU A 72 -1.61 12.32 13.18
N VAL A 73 -1.78 11.01 13.37
CA VAL A 73 -2.73 10.40 14.31
C VAL A 73 -2.19 10.36 15.74
N ARG A 74 -0.87 10.36 15.93
CA ARG A 74 -0.21 10.40 17.25
C ARG A 74 -0.17 11.81 17.84
#